data_AF-A0A3B8Y8F9-F1
#
_entry.id   AF-A0A3B8Y8F9-F1
#
_cell.length_a   1.000
_cell.length_b   1.000
_cell.length_c   1.000
_cell.angle_alpha   90.00
_cell.angle_beta   90.00
_cell.angle_gamma   90.00
#
_symmetry.space_group_name_H-M   'P 1'
#
loop_
_entity.id
_entity.type
_entity.pdbx_description
1 polymer ?
#
loop_
_entity_poly.entity_id
_entity_poly.type
_entity_poly.pdbx_seq_one_letter_code
_entity_poly.pdbx_strand_id
1 'polypeptide(L)'
;TQAVAGLTLGADPIVTAVSVVSAIENCPIAALIIRKEAKGHGTQAYIEGTTLEVGAKVVVLEDVVTTGKSAMLAVERLRAVGYQVNQVIALVDRQQGGAAFYQSQGLDFRAVFSIEEISNAYLKM
;
A
#
# COMPACT_ATOMS: atom_id res chain seq x y z
N THR A 1 -10.32 -6.32 -5.87
CA THR A 1 -8.89 -6.45 -5.54
C THR A 1 -8.64 -7.84 -5.01
N GLN A 2 -7.53 -8.49 -5.35
CA GLN A 2 -7.21 -9.85 -4.88
C GLN A 2 -6.27 -9.84 -3.67
N ALA A 3 -5.43 -8.80 -3.54
CA ALA A 3 -4.55 -8.62 -2.39
C ALA A 3 -4.32 -7.15 -2.04
N VAL A 4 -3.96 -6.91 -0.79
CA VAL A 4 -3.37 -5.66 -0.35
C VAL A 4 -1.91 -5.86 -0.01
N ALA A 5 -1.10 -4.84 -0.26
CA ALA A 5 0.33 -4.89 -0.01
C ALA A 5 0.81 -3.61 0.66
N GLY A 6 1.92 -3.66 1.40
CA GLY A 6 2.49 -2.47 2.03
C GLY A 6 3.98 -2.60 2.23
N LEU A 7 4.71 -1.48 2.18
CA LEU A 7 6.12 -1.48 2.54
C LEU A 7 6.24 -1.56 4.07
N THR A 8 7.01 -2.51 4.57
CA THR A 8 7.24 -2.66 6.01
C THR A 8 7.90 -1.39 6.61
N LEU A 9 7.63 -0.99 7.85
CA LEU A 9 6.81 -1.64 8.89
C LEU A 9 5.45 -0.97 9.12
N GLY A 10 5.32 0.31 8.76
CA GLY A 10 4.13 1.13 9.06
C GLY A 10 2.84 0.58 8.45
N ALA A 11 2.93 0.00 7.25
CA ALA A 11 1.79 -0.59 6.56
C ALA A 11 1.41 -2.00 7.08
N ASP A 12 2.27 -2.70 7.80
CA ASP A 12 2.07 -4.11 8.19
C ASP A 12 0.79 -4.31 9.04
N PRO A 13 0.48 -3.47 10.06
CA PRO A 13 -0.77 -3.59 10.80
C PRO A 13 -2.01 -3.35 9.93
N ILE A 14 -1.95 -2.41 8.98
CA ILE A 14 -3.09 -2.05 8.13
C ILE A 14 -3.35 -3.16 7.09
N VAL A 15 -2.30 -3.66 6.44
CA VAL A 15 -2.35 -4.80 5.52
C VAL A 15 -2.93 -6.03 6.22
N THR A 16 -2.45 -6.32 7.43
CA THR A 16 -2.94 -7.45 8.22
C THR A 16 -4.40 -7.25 8.63
N ALA A 17 -4.78 -6.06 9.11
CA ALA A 17 -6.14 -5.76 9.51
C ALA A 17 -7.13 -5.92 8.35
N VAL A 18 -6.80 -5.40 7.16
CA VAL A 18 -7.65 -5.56 5.97
C VAL A 18 -7.83 -7.04 5.63
N SER A 19 -6.76 -7.84 5.63
CA SER A 19 -6.86 -9.27 5.35
C SER A 19 -7.74 -10.01 6.36
N VAL A 20 -7.54 -9.77 7.66
CA VAL A 20 -8.34 -10.39 8.73
C VAL A 20 -9.81 -10.00 8.63
N VAL A 21 -10.12 -8.71 8.51
CA VAL A 21 -11.51 -8.23 8.41
C VAL A 21 -12.18 -8.78 7.16
N SER A 22 -11.47 -8.81 6.02
CA SER A 22 -12.00 -9.36 4.77
C SER A 22 -12.41 -10.84 4.88
N ALA A 23 -11.66 -11.63 5.66
CA ALA A 23 -12.00 -13.02 5.92
C ALA A 23 -13.25 -13.15 6.81
N ILE A 24 -13.38 -12.30 7.84
CA ILE A 24 -14.57 -12.23 8.70
C ILE A 24 -15.82 -11.85 7.88
N GLU A 25 -15.67 -10.96 6.90
CA GLU A 25 -16.73 -10.52 5.99
C GLU A 25 -17.03 -11.50 4.84
N ASN A 26 -16.41 -12.70 4.82
CA ASN A 26 -16.56 -13.70 3.77
C ASN A 26 -16.14 -13.21 2.36
N CYS A 27 -15.20 -12.26 2.29
CA CYS A 27 -14.63 -11.74 1.06
C CYS A 27 -13.08 -11.68 1.19
N PRO A 28 -12.39 -12.83 1.28
CA PRO A 28 -10.99 -12.87 1.67
C PRO A 28 -10.08 -12.13 0.67
N ILE A 29 -9.23 -11.24 1.20
CA ILE A 29 -8.19 -10.50 0.50
C ILE A 29 -6.84 -10.93 1.07
N ALA A 30 -5.90 -11.34 0.21
CA ALA A 30 -4.57 -11.72 0.64
C ALA A 30 -3.75 -10.52 1.13
N ALA A 31 -2.90 -10.75 2.14
CA ALA A 31 -1.93 -9.77 2.63
C ALA A 31 -0.53 -10.07 2.07
N LEU A 32 0.12 -9.05 1.53
CA LEU A 32 1.50 -9.09 1.07
C LEU A 32 2.35 -8.05 1.80
N ILE A 33 3.44 -8.45 2.45
CA ILE A 33 4.37 -7.53 3.09
C ILE A 33 5.57 -7.34 2.18
N ILE A 34 5.89 -6.09 1.85
CA ILE A 34 7.01 -5.73 1.00
C ILE A 34 8.19 -5.32 1.86
N ARG A 35 9.26 -6.12 1.81
CA ARG A 35 10.48 -5.93 2.59
C ARG A 35 11.34 -4.82 1.99
N LYS A 36 11.98 -3.98 2.80
CA LYS A 36 12.95 -2.98 2.28
C LYS A 36 14.17 -3.62 1.60
N GLU A 37 14.59 -4.78 2.07
CA GLU A 37 15.75 -5.52 1.57
C GLU A 37 15.36 -6.91 1.08
N ALA A 38 16.15 -7.46 0.17
CA ALA A 38 15.93 -8.80 -0.36
C ALA A 38 16.20 -9.86 0.72
N LYS A 39 15.48 -10.99 0.68
CA LYS A 39 15.73 -12.14 1.57
C LYS A 39 16.72 -13.15 0.97
N GLY A 40 17.18 -12.91 -0.25
CA GLY A 40 18.03 -13.81 -1.03
C GLY A 40 17.99 -13.46 -2.52
N HIS A 41 18.24 -14.44 -3.38
CA HIS A 41 18.18 -14.27 -4.83
C HIS A 41 16.82 -14.69 -5.40
N GLY A 42 16.32 -13.95 -6.40
CA GLY A 42 15.10 -14.27 -7.11
C GLY A 42 14.14 -13.07 -7.26
N THR A 43 13.15 -13.22 -8.13
CA THR A 43 12.18 -12.16 -8.45
C THR A 43 11.22 -11.86 -7.31
N GLN A 44 10.92 -12.85 -6.45
CA GLN A 44 10.06 -12.72 -5.27
C GLN A 44 10.82 -12.35 -3.99
N ALA A 45 12.10 -11.96 -4.08
CA ALA A 45 12.96 -11.79 -2.89
C ALA A 45 12.52 -10.66 -1.92
N TYR A 46 11.58 -9.82 -2.32
CA TYR A 46 11.06 -8.69 -1.55
C TYR A 46 9.66 -8.89 -1.00
N ILE A 47 8.96 -9.98 -1.36
CA ILE A 47 7.53 -10.15 -1.08
C ILE A 47 7.36 -11.32 -0.10
N GLU A 48 6.70 -11.06 1.02
CA GLU A 48 6.25 -12.07 1.98
C GLU A 48 4.73 -12.20 1.89
N GLY A 49 4.22 -13.42 1.89
CA GLY A 49 2.79 -13.71 1.77
C GLY A 49 2.48 -14.78 0.72
N THR A 50 1.19 -14.95 0.42
CA THR A 50 0.73 -15.96 -0.56
C THR A 50 1.08 -15.54 -1.99
N THR A 51 1.60 -16.48 -2.77
CA THR A 51 1.81 -16.28 -4.21
C THR A 51 0.47 -16.17 -4.94
N LEU A 52 0.35 -15.16 -5.80
CA LEU A 52 -0.84 -14.93 -6.63
C LEU A 52 -0.54 -15.24 -8.09
N GLU A 53 -1.60 -15.37 -8.89
CA GLU A 53 -1.46 -15.47 -10.34
C GLU A 53 -0.87 -14.19 -10.94
N VAL A 54 -0.11 -14.33 -12.04
CA VAL A 54 0.37 -13.19 -12.81
C VAL A 54 -0.84 -12.38 -13.31
N GLY A 55 -0.74 -11.05 -13.21
CA GLY A 55 -1.85 -10.15 -13.51
C GLY A 55 -2.81 -9.90 -12.33
N ALA A 56 -2.60 -10.54 -11.17
CA ALA A 56 -3.42 -10.30 -9.99
C ALA A 56 -3.44 -8.80 -9.61
N LYS A 57 -4.63 -8.29 -9.28
CA LYS A 57 -4.84 -6.89 -8.89
C LYS A 57 -4.50 -6.69 -7.42
N VAL A 58 -3.49 -5.86 -7.17
CA VAL A 58 -2.99 -5.55 -5.82
C VAL A 58 -3.10 -4.05 -5.56
N VAL A 59 -3.63 -3.69 -4.39
CA VAL A 59 -3.67 -2.30 -3.90
C VAL A 59 -2.57 -2.10 -2.87
N VAL A 60 -1.80 -1.02 -3.01
CA VAL A 60 -0.77 -0.67 -2.02
C VAL A 60 -1.38 0.18 -0.92
N LEU A 61 -1.15 -0.20 0.33
CA LEU A 61 -1.54 0.51 1.54
C LEU A 61 -0.32 1.18 2.16
N GLU A 62 -0.51 2.37 2.71
CA GLU A 62 0.50 3.13 3.42
C GLU A 62 -0.08 3.77 4.68
N ASP A 63 0.74 3.95 5.71
CA ASP A 63 0.31 4.68 6.92
C ASP A 63 0.26 6.20 6.65
N VAL A 64 1.36 6.78 6.20
CA VAL A 64 1.52 8.21 6.00
C VAL A 64 2.23 8.49 4.68
N VAL A 65 1.59 9.24 3.80
CA VAL A 65 2.18 9.71 2.56
C VAL A 65 2.74 11.12 2.72
N THR A 66 4.02 11.27 2.36
CA THR A 66 4.71 12.56 2.22
C THR A 66 5.01 12.83 0.74
N THR A 67 6.17 12.37 0.28
CA THR A 67 6.64 12.46 -1.11
C THR A 67 6.16 11.29 -1.98
N GLY A 68 5.70 10.20 -1.34
CA GLY A 68 5.19 9.00 -2.01
C GLY A 68 6.23 7.94 -2.43
N LYS A 69 7.52 8.17 -2.15
CA LYS A 69 8.60 7.25 -2.57
C LYS A 69 8.49 5.85 -1.95
N SER A 70 8.04 5.73 -0.70
CA SER A 70 7.92 4.45 0.02
C SER A 70 6.90 3.52 -0.65
N ALA A 71 5.66 3.98 -0.83
CA ALA A 71 4.66 3.18 -1.51
C ALA A 71 5.04 2.89 -2.96
N MET A 72 5.71 3.83 -3.66
CA MET A 72 6.18 3.58 -5.03
C MET A 72 7.19 2.44 -5.11
N LEU A 73 8.10 2.31 -4.14
CA LEU A 73 9.01 1.16 -4.07
C LEU A 73 8.24 -0.17 -3.95
N ALA A 74 7.14 -0.19 -3.21
CA ALA A 74 6.27 -1.36 -3.15
C ALA A 74 5.57 -1.63 -4.49
N VAL A 75 5.03 -0.59 -5.13
CA VAL A 75 4.43 -0.67 -6.47
C VAL A 75 5.40 -1.28 -7.48
N GLU A 76 6.64 -0.79 -7.55
CA GLU A 76 7.66 -1.27 -8.48
C GLU A 76 7.97 -2.75 -8.29
N ARG A 77 8.13 -3.19 -7.04
CA ARG A 77 8.44 -4.59 -6.72
C ARG A 77 7.29 -5.54 -7.07
N LEU A 78 6.06 -5.13 -6.80
CA LEU A 78 4.86 -5.89 -7.16
C LEU A 78 4.69 -5.97 -8.69
N ARG A 79 4.91 -4.86 -9.40
CA ARG A 79 4.88 -4.84 -10.88
C ARG A 79 6.00 -5.69 -11.49
N ALA A 80 7.19 -5.72 -10.88
CA ALA A 80 8.32 -6.53 -11.35
C ALA A 80 8.05 -8.04 -11.32
N VAL A 81 7.12 -8.50 -10.47
CA VAL A 81 6.67 -9.91 -10.43
C VAL A 81 5.38 -10.15 -11.21
N GLY A 82 4.91 -9.17 -11.98
CA GLY A 82 3.78 -9.30 -12.89
C GLY A 82 2.41 -8.97 -12.29
N TYR A 83 2.33 -8.37 -11.09
CA TYR A 83 1.06 -7.94 -10.52
C TYR A 83 0.58 -6.59 -11.09
N GLN A 84 -0.74 -6.42 -11.18
CA GLN A 84 -1.37 -5.17 -11.59
C GLN A 84 -1.56 -4.27 -10.38
N VAL A 85 -0.79 -3.18 -10.32
CA VAL A 85 -0.84 -2.20 -9.22
C VAL A 85 -1.17 -0.83 -9.79
N ASN A 86 -2.42 -0.41 -9.60
CA ASN A 86 -2.95 0.84 -10.16
C ASN A 86 -3.40 1.82 -9.06
N GLN A 87 -3.35 1.43 -7.79
CA GLN A 87 -3.92 2.22 -6.70
C GLN A 87 -3.04 2.17 -5.45
N VAL A 88 -2.90 3.33 -4.82
CA VAL A 88 -2.32 3.52 -3.48
C VAL A 88 -3.39 4.12 -2.57
N ILE A 89 -3.55 3.55 -1.37
CA ILE A 89 -4.42 4.09 -0.32
C ILE A 89 -3.57 4.38 0.91
N ALA A 90 -3.67 5.57 1.47
CA ALA A 90 -2.99 5.95 2.70
C ALA A 90 -3.99 6.21 3.84
N LEU A 91 -3.57 5.98 5.08
CA LEU A 91 -4.33 6.47 6.23
C LEU A 91 -4.26 8.01 6.30
N VAL A 92 -3.06 8.59 6.14
CA VAL A 92 -2.86 10.04 6.18
C VAL A 92 -2.07 10.55 4.97
N ASP A 93 -2.61 11.57 4.28
CA ASP A 93 -1.82 12.39 3.34
C ASP A 93 -1.31 13.66 4.03
N ARG A 94 0.01 13.84 4.04
CA ARG A 94 0.65 15.06 4.54
C ARG A 94 0.62 16.22 3.56
N GLN A 95 0.09 16.03 2.36
CA GLN A 95 -0.03 17.04 1.30
C GLN A 95 1.34 17.62 0.90
N GLN A 96 2.38 16.77 0.89
CA GLN A 96 3.76 17.14 0.55
C GLN A 96 4.17 16.68 -0.86
N GLY A 97 3.21 16.61 -1.78
CA GLY A 97 3.42 16.28 -3.19
C GLY A 97 3.22 14.81 -3.57
N GLY A 98 2.97 13.91 -2.61
CA GLY A 98 2.76 12.48 -2.88
C GLY A 98 1.61 12.18 -3.85
N ALA A 99 0.46 12.86 -3.69
CA ALA A 99 -0.69 12.70 -4.59
C ALA A 99 -0.35 13.00 -6.06
N ALA A 100 0.28 14.15 -6.32
CA ALA A 100 0.70 14.56 -7.66
C ALA A 100 1.78 13.60 -8.22
N PHE A 101 2.69 13.14 -7.37
CA PHE A 101 3.68 12.14 -7.76
C PHE A 101 3.01 10.84 -8.22
N TYR A 102 2.08 10.27 -7.45
CA TYR A 102 1.37 9.04 -7.85
C TYR A 102 0.59 9.22 -9.15
N GLN A 103 -0.12 10.35 -9.32
CA GLN A 103 -0.83 10.65 -10.55
C GLN A 103 0.11 10.69 -11.76
N SER A 104 1.31 11.28 -11.61
CA SER A 104 2.34 11.28 -12.67
C SER A 104 2.83 9.88 -13.06
N GLN A 105 2.68 8.90 -12.17
CA GLN A 105 3.03 7.49 -12.40
C GLN A 105 1.82 6.65 -12.85
N GLY A 106 0.68 7.28 -13.12
CA GLY A 106 -0.57 6.60 -13.51
C GLY A 106 -1.20 5.80 -12.37
N LEU A 107 -0.96 6.19 -11.11
CA LEU A 107 -1.55 5.56 -9.93
C LEU A 107 -2.70 6.41 -9.40
N ASP A 108 -3.83 5.76 -9.12
CA ASP A 108 -4.92 6.35 -8.36
C ASP A 108 -4.51 6.46 -6.89
N PHE A 109 -4.63 7.65 -6.30
CA PHE A 109 -4.32 7.88 -4.89
C PHE A 109 -5.58 8.25 -4.10
N ARG A 110 -5.75 7.65 -2.91
CA ARG A 110 -6.75 8.04 -1.92
C ARG A 110 -6.13 8.08 -0.53
N ALA A 111 -6.57 9.02 0.28
CA ALA A 111 -6.23 9.06 1.70
C ALA A 111 -7.51 9.04 2.53
N VAL A 112 -7.48 8.38 3.70
CA VAL A 112 -8.60 8.42 4.65
C VAL A 112 -8.70 9.80 5.29
N PHE A 113 -7.55 10.40 5.63
CA PHE A 113 -7.45 11.74 6.17
C PHE A 113 -6.33 12.52 5.49
N SER A 114 -6.52 13.82 5.38
CA SER A 114 -5.47 14.81 5.13
C SER A 114 -4.91 15.36 6.44
N ILE A 115 -3.68 15.87 6.41
CA ILE A 115 -3.10 16.59 7.56
C ILE A 115 -3.93 17.81 7.98
N GLU A 116 -4.65 18.43 7.05
CA GLU A 116 -5.53 19.56 7.32
C GLU A 116 -6.76 19.13 8.11
N GLU A 117 -7.41 18.03 7.74
CA GLU A 117 -8.55 17.47 8.48
C GLU A 117 -8.15 17.10 9.92
N ILE A 118 -6.97 16.47 10.09
CA ILE A 118 -6.45 16.13 11.42
C ILE A 118 -6.18 17.39 12.24
N SER A 119 -5.52 18.39 11.63
CA SER A 119 -5.18 19.65 12.30
C SER A 119 -6.43 20.43 12.71
N ASN A 120 -7.44 20.49 11.84
CA ASN A 120 -8.72 21.13 12.10
C ASN A 120 -9.54 20.42 13.19
N ALA A 121 -9.44 19.09 13.29
CA ALA A 121 -10.09 18.34 14.36
C ALA A 121 -9.40 18.60 15.71
N TYR A 122 -8.07 18.63 15.74
CA TYR A 122 -7.30 18.86 16.97
C TYR A 122 -7.49 20.27 17.53
N LEU A 123 -7.53 21.30 16.68
CA LEU A 123 -7.73 22.70 17.13
C LEU A 123 -9.14 23.00 17.65
N LYS A 124 -10.10 22.08 17.47
CA LYS A 124 -11.48 22.20 17.97
C LYS A 124 -11.71 21.47 19.29
N MET A 125 -10.70 20.78 19.82
CA MET A 125 -10.71 20.14 21.14
C MET A 125 -10.26 21.12 22.21
#